data_AF-A0A841RH83-F1
#
_entry.id   AF-A0A841RH83-F1
#
_cell.length_a   1.000
_cell.length_b   1.000
_cell.length_c   1.000
_cell.angle_alpha   90.00
_cell.angle_beta   90.00
_cell.angle_gamma   90.00
#
_symmetry.space_group_name_H-M   'P 1'
#
loop_
_entity.id
_entity.type
_entity.pdbx_description
1 polymer ?
#
loop_
_entity_poly.entity_id
_entity_poly.type
_entity_poly.pdbx_seq_one_letter_code
_entity_poly.pdbx_strand_id
1 'polypeptide(L)'
;MSKRFFLTQILLLLLSHGAFSQNIDLLITYNNDSSEIISVPDDITRIYNFKKDLIVYREDEVVIRHQHRPIKSLSDLAHFQNLEIADLVYTFDSCTSLDFLKSSVIEKLDISWGVSNINLDFVKSMIYLKALRLNHIENINLEDIDLSNTKIEYLQISDCNISSIGNFTFNDSLKYIHFGYNKDISFTSQFISELNNRGVTLISDKKPEGIENFIQTYSSGVIVYGKYGMSEM
;
A
#
# COMPACT_ATOMS: atom_id res chain seq x y z
N MET A 1 2.13 -22.64 -49.24
CA MET A 1 2.05 -21.44 -48.37
C MET A 1 3.46 -20.87 -48.21
N SER A 2 3.68 -19.59 -48.53
CA SER A 2 5.02 -18.99 -48.42
C SER A 2 5.32 -18.63 -46.96
N LYS A 3 6.58 -18.76 -46.51
CA LYS A 3 7.00 -18.36 -45.15
C LYS A 3 6.62 -16.92 -44.81
N ARG A 4 6.53 -16.04 -45.82
CA ARG A 4 6.09 -14.64 -45.69
C ARG A 4 4.63 -14.54 -45.25
N PHE A 5 3.74 -15.35 -45.82
CA PHE A 5 2.33 -15.37 -45.44
C PHE A 5 2.13 -15.77 -43.97
N PHE A 6 2.90 -16.75 -43.49
CA PHE A 6 2.85 -17.20 -42.10
C PHE A 6 3.38 -16.13 -41.13
N LEU A 7 4.48 -15.46 -41.46
CA LEU A 7 5.01 -14.33 -40.67
C LEU A 7 4.04 -13.15 -40.61
N THR A 8 3.37 -12.82 -41.72
CA THR A 8 2.40 -11.72 -41.75
C THR A 8 1.18 -12.05 -40.90
N GLN A 9 0.71 -13.30 -40.89
CA GLN A 9 -0.40 -13.71 -40.02
C GLN A 9 -0.01 -13.73 -38.54
N ILE A 10 1.20 -14.17 -38.20
CA ILE A 10 1.72 -14.08 -36.82
C ILE A 10 1.84 -12.62 -36.39
N LEU A 11 2.35 -11.73 -37.25
CA LEU A 11 2.44 -10.30 -36.95
C LEU A 11 1.06 -9.66 -36.77
N LEU A 12 0.08 -10.00 -37.61
CA LEU A 12 -1.31 -9.54 -37.47
C LEU A 12 -1.97 -10.07 -36.19
N LEU A 13 -1.71 -11.32 -35.81
CA LEU A 13 -2.18 -11.90 -34.55
C LEU A 13 -1.52 -11.23 -33.34
N LEU A 14 -0.22 -10.94 -33.40
CA LEU A 14 0.50 -10.24 -32.34
C LEU A 14 0.03 -8.78 -32.21
N LEU A 15 -0.26 -8.11 -33.34
CA LEU A 15 -0.85 -6.77 -33.36
C LEU A 15 -2.32 -6.75 -32.92
N SER A 16 -3.07 -7.86 -33.07
CA SER A 16 -4.44 -7.96 -32.57
C SER A 16 -4.53 -8.36 -31.10
N HIS A 17 -3.47 -8.96 -30.54
CA HIS A 17 -3.33 -9.21 -29.09
C HIS A 17 -2.66 -8.04 -28.37
N GLY A 18 -2.00 -7.13 -29.10
CA GLY A 18 -1.56 -5.85 -28.58
C GLY A 18 -2.71 -4.83 -28.62
N ALA A 19 -3.15 -4.38 -27.45
CA ALA A 19 -3.93 -3.15 -27.25
C ALA A 19 -5.45 -3.18 -27.49
N PHE A 20 -6.16 -4.11 -26.87
CA PHE A 20 -7.45 -3.73 -26.27
C PHE A 20 -7.24 -3.68 -24.75
N SER A 21 -6.79 -2.53 -24.21
CA SER A 21 -6.94 -2.30 -22.78
C SER A 21 -8.44 -2.28 -22.51
N GLN A 22 -8.93 -3.21 -21.70
CA GLN A 22 -10.32 -3.12 -21.25
C GLN A 22 -10.41 -1.95 -20.28
N ASN A 23 -11.53 -1.23 -20.27
CA ASN A 23 -11.74 -0.26 -19.21
C ASN A 23 -12.42 -0.96 -18.04
N ILE A 24 -11.94 -0.69 -16.83
CA ILE A 24 -12.55 -1.02 -15.56
C ILE A 24 -13.29 0.22 -15.08
N ASP A 25 -14.57 0.05 -14.76
CA ASP A 25 -15.36 1.10 -14.15
C ASP A 25 -15.00 1.19 -12.67
N LEU A 26 -14.28 2.25 -12.31
CA LEU A 26 -13.92 2.57 -10.93
C LEU A 26 -15.05 3.39 -10.30
N LEU A 27 -15.78 2.79 -9.38
CA LEU A 27 -16.79 3.49 -8.58
C LEU A 27 -16.12 4.27 -7.45
N ILE A 28 -16.31 5.58 -7.47
CA ILE A 28 -15.86 6.52 -6.44
C ILE A 28 -17.07 6.89 -5.60
N THR A 29 -17.01 6.66 -4.30
CA THR A 29 -18.03 7.12 -3.34
C THR A 29 -17.46 8.26 -2.51
N TYR A 30 -18.17 9.36 -2.40
CA TYR A 30 -17.77 10.56 -1.66
C TYR A 30 -18.35 10.60 -0.24
N ASN A 31 -17.83 11.47 0.63
CA ASN A 31 -18.28 11.57 2.04
C ASN A 31 -19.77 11.94 2.21
N ASN A 32 -20.39 12.55 1.20
CA ASN A 32 -21.83 12.85 1.21
C ASN A 32 -22.68 11.70 0.62
N ASP A 33 -22.11 10.50 0.51
CA ASP A 33 -22.70 9.29 -0.07
C ASP A 33 -23.14 9.41 -1.54
N SER A 34 -22.74 10.48 -2.23
CA SER A 34 -22.85 10.53 -3.70
C SER A 34 -21.75 9.70 -4.32
N SER A 35 -22.03 9.13 -5.49
CA SER A 35 -21.05 8.30 -6.21
C SER A 35 -20.91 8.74 -7.66
N GLU A 36 -19.73 8.46 -8.21
CA GLU A 36 -19.36 8.72 -9.59
C GLU A 36 -18.60 7.50 -10.14
N ILE A 37 -18.78 7.21 -11.43
CA ILE A 37 -18.05 6.16 -12.12
C ILE A 37 -17.07 6.83 -13.07
N ILE A 38 -15.80 6.43 -12.98
CA ILE A 38 -14.79 6.78 -13.98
C ILE A 38 -14.32 5.49 -14.66
N SER A 39 -14.27 5.49 -15.99
CA SER A 39 -13.74 4.35 -16.75
C SER A 39 -12.22 4.47 -16.85
N VAL A 40 -11.51 3.48 -16.31
CA VAL A 40 -10.05 3.46 -16.17
C VAL A 40 -9.46 2.31 -16.98
N PRO A 41 -8.39 2.49 -17.75
CA PRO A 41 -7.75 1.36 -18.42
C PRO A 41 -7.30 0.27 -17.42
N ASP A 42 -7.45 -1.00 -17.78
CA ASP A 42 -7.14 -2.15 -16.92
C ASP A 42 -5.64 -2.41 -16.72
N ASP A 43 -4.82 -1.83 -17.59
CA ASP A 43 -3.38 -1.97 -17.65
C ASP A 43 -2.60 -0.87 -16.89
N ILE A 44 -3.29 -0.10 -16.04
CA ILE A 44 -2.65 0.92 -15.20
C ILE A 44 -1.67 0.30 -14.21
N THR A 45 -0.66 1.06 -13.83
CA THR A 45 0.39 0.62 -12.91
C THR A 45 0.29 1.28 -11.54
N ARG A 46 -0.29 2.49 -11.46
CA ARG A 46 -0.32 3.26 -10.20
C ARG A 46 -1.59 4.07 -10.05
N ILE A 47 -2.09 4.12 -8.83
CA ILE A 47 -3.15 5.04 -8.40
C ILE A 47 -2.61 5.89 -7.26
N TYR A 48 -2.71 7.20 -7.42
CA TYR A 48 -2.40 8.18 -6.39
C TYR A 48 -3.65 8.96 -6.05
N ASN A 49 -3.95 9.08 -4.77
CA ASN A 49 -4.97 9.97 -4.27
C ASN A 49 -4.37 10.91 -3.24
N PHE A 50 -4.48 12.21 -3.49
CA PHE A 50 -4.01 13.21 -2.55
C PHE A 50 -4.99 14.39 -2.49
N LYS A 51 -5.60 14.60 -1.32
CA LYS A 51 -6.55 15.68 -1.04
C LYS A 51 -7.77 15.70 -1.98
N LYS A 52 -7.64 16.32 -3.15
CA LYS A 52 -8.71 16.56 -4.13
C LYS A 52 -8.41 15.96 -5.51
N ASP A 53 -7.27 15.29 -5.67
CA ASP A 53 -6.87 14.72 -6.94
C ASP A 53 -6.75 13.20 -6.81
N LEU A 54 -7.45 12.48 -7.69
CA LEU A 54 -7.23 11.07 -7.98
C LEU A 54 -6.52 11.02 -9.32
N ILE A 55 -5.28 10.55 -9.31
CA ILE A 55 -4.41 10.50 -10.47
C ILE A 55 -4.08 9.04 -10.75
N VAL A 56 -4.36 8.62 -11.97
CA VAL A 56 -4.09 7.26 -12.43
C VAL A 56 -2.99 7.30 -13.47
N TYR A 57 -2.01 6.42 -13.31
CA TYR A 57 -0.87 6.30 -14.20
C TYR A 57 -0.86 4.96 -14.92
N ARG A 58 -0.48 5.01 -16.18
CA ARG A 58 0.05 3.87 -16.93
C ARG A 58 1.54 4.14 -17.11
N GLU A 59 2.36 3.29 -16.50
CA GLU A 59 3.80 3.55 -16.37
C GLU A 59 4.05 4.95 -15.77
N ASP A 60 4.72 5.84 -16.49
CA ASP A 60 5.01 7.22 -16.06
C ASP A 60 4.06 8.27 -16.69
N GLU A 61 3.04 7.83 -17.44
CA GLU A 61 2.04 8.70 -18.07
C GLU A 61 0.78 8.83 -17.21
N VAL A 62 0.33 10.07 -16.97
CA VAL A 62 -0.98 10.35 -16.38
C VAL A 62 -2.07 10.07 -17.40
N VAL A 63 -2.83 9.00 -17.21
CA VAL A 63 -3.97 8.66 -18.09
C VAL A 63 -5.29 9.25 -17.59
N ILE A 64 -5.42 9.44 -16.27
CA ILE A 64 -6.57 10.09 -15.66
C ILE A 64 -6.09 11.06 -14.59
N ARG A 65 -6.68 12.26 -14.60
CA ARG A 65 -6.65 13.20 -13.48
C ARG A 65 -8.07 13.60 -13.18
N HIS A 66 -8.59 13.07 -12.08
CA HIS A 66 -9.94 13.33 -11.62
C HIS A 66 -9.91 14.26 -10.41
N GLN A 67 -10.49 15.45 -10.57
CA GLN A 67 -10.65 16.39 -9.47
C GLN A 67 -11.92 16.06 -8.70
N HIS A 68 -11.80 15.86 -7.40
CA HIS A 68 -12.87 15.33 -6.58
C HIS A 68 -13.04 16.04 -5.24
N ARG A 69 -14.13 15.66 -4.57
CA ARG A 69 -14.39 15.92 -3.14
C ARG A 69 -13.78 14.79 -2.32
N PRO A 70 -13.59 14.94 -1.00
CA PRO A 70 -13.11 13.84 -0.15
C PRO A 70 -13.82 12.50 -0.45
N ILE A 71 -13.04 11.45 -0.70
CA ILE A 71 -13.51 10.15 -1.18
C ILE A 71 -13.64 9.20 0.01
N LYS A 72 -14.83 8.68 0.22
CA LYS A 72 -15.12 7.68 1.24
C LYS A 72 -14.60 6.28 0.88
N SER A 73 -14.71 5.88 -0.39
CA SER A 73 -14.21 4.58 -0.87
C SER A 73 -13.98 4.55 -2.37
N LEU A 74 -13.11 3.64 -2.81
CA LEU A 74 -12.89 3.25 -4.21
C LEU A 74 -13.22 1.77 -4.35
N SER A 75 -13.99 1.36 -5.37
CA SER A 75 -14.29 -0.07 -5.60
C SER A 75 -13.51 -0.64 -6.77
N ASP A 76 -13.52 -1.97 -6.93
CA ASP A 76 -13.03 -2.65 -8.15
C ASP A 76 -11.52 -2.57 -8.42
N LEU A 77 -10.72 -2.13 -7.45
CA LEU A 77 -9.25 -2.12 -7.56
C LEU A 77 -8.65 -3.51 -7.80
N ALA A 78 -9.34 -4.56 -7.36
CA ALA A 78 -8.92 -5.95 -7.56
C ALA A 78 -8.96 -6.41 -9.03
N HIS A 79 -9.64 -5.68 -9.92
CA HIS A 79 -9.75 -6.05 -11.33
C HIS A 79 -8.57 -5.55 -12.18
N PHE A 80 -7.78 -4.60 -11.69
CA PHE A 80 -6.59 -4.11 -12.42
C PHE A 80 -5.52 -5.19 -12.46
N GLN A 81 -4.97 -5.46 -13.64
CA GLN A 81 -4.01 -6.56 -13.84
C GLN A 81 -2.60 -6.17 -13.38
N ASN A 82 -2.25 -4.89 -13.51
CA ASN A 82 -0.89 -4.39 -13.34
C ASN A 82 -0.77 -3.34 -12.22
N LEU A 83 -1.77 -3.18 -11.36
CA LEU A 83 -1.75 -2.16 -10.30
C LEU A 83 -0.71 -2.50 -9.23
N GLU A 84 0.49 -1.94 -9.37
CA GLU A 84 1.64 -2.17 -8.49
C GLU A 84 1.63 -1.25 -7.26
N ILE A 85 1.19 0.00 -7.44
CA ILE A 85 1.26 1.04 -6.41
C ILE A 85 -0.12 1.65 -6.18
N ALA A 86 -0.56 1.64 -4.93
CA ALA A 86 -1.69 2.41 -4.47
C ALA A 86 -1.23 3.33 -3.32
N ASP A 87 -1.35 4.63 -3.53
CA ASP A 87 -0.97 5.66 -2.55
C ASP A 87 -2.18 6.56 -2.31
N LEU A 88 -2.79 6.45 -1.14
CA LEU A 88 -4.12 6.97 -0.85
C LEU A 88 -4.08 7.82 0.43
N VAL A 89 -3.87 9.11 0.25
CA VAL A 89 -3.51 10.07 1.29
C VAL A 89 -4.58 11.17 1.42
N TYR A 90 -5.03 11.42 2.66
CA TYR A 90 -6.09 12.38 3.00
C TYR A 90 -7.45 12.07 2.39
N THR A 91 -7.70 10.80 2.13
CA THR A 91 -8.83 10.40 1.28
C THR A 91 -10.01 9.94 2.13
N PHE A 92 -9.79 8.97 3.01
CA PHE A 92 -10.83 8.06 3.48
C PHE A 92 -11.46 8.44 4.82
N ASP A 93 -12.05 9.63 4.92
CA ASP A 93 -12.71 10.08 6.16
C ASP A 93 -13.71 9.03 6.71
N SER A 94 -13.50 8.64 7.96
CA SER A 94 -14.34 7.68 8.69
C SER A 94 -14.44 6.30 8.02
N CYS A 95 -13.44 5.90 7.23
CA CYS A 95 -13.39 4.57 6.64
C CYS A 95 -12.99 3.53 7.68
N THR A 96 -13.83 2.50 7.83
CA THR A 96 -13.66 1.43 8.82
C THR A 96 -13.26 0.09 8.21
N SER A 97 -13.14 0.01 6.89
CA SER A 97 -12.70 -1.20 6.20
C SER A 97 -11.91 -0.85 4.95
N LEU A 98 -10.76 -1.50 4.79
CA LEU A 98 -9.87 -1.38 3.63
C LEU A 98 -9.99 -2.58 2.70
N ASP A 99 -11.06 -3.37 2.81
CA ASP A 99 -11.26 -4.58 2.01
C ASP A 99 -11.30 -4.31 0.51
N PHE A 100 -11.70 -3.11 0.10
CA PHE A 100 -11.69 -2.70 -1.30
C PHE A 100 -10.27 -2.57 -1.90
N LEU A 101 -9.24 -2.52 -1.05
CA LEU A 101 -7.84 -2.53 -1.49
C LEU A 101 -7.29 -3.95 -1.66
N LYS A 102 -8.03 -5.00 -1.27
CA LYS A 102 -7.59 -6.39 -1.42
C LYS A 102 -7.24 -6.66 -2.88
N SER A 103 -5.95 -6.83 -3.12
CA SER A 103 -5.42 -7.13 -4.44
C SER A 103 -4.21 -8.00 -4.29
N SER A 104 -4.10 -9.02 -5.14
CA SER A 104 -2.90 -9.85 -5.15
C SER A 104 -1.72 -9.13 -5.79
N VAL A 105 -1.96 -8.15 -6.68
CA VAL A 105 -0.92 -7.52 -7.53
C VAL A 105 -0.25 -6.29 -6.92
N ILE A 106 -0.84 -5.67 -5.91
CA ILE A 106 -0.27 -4.47 -5.27
C ILE A 106 1.04 -4.84 -4.56
N GLU A 107 2.12 -4.17 -4.94
CA GLU A 107 3.43 -4.30 -4.33
C GLU A 107 3.69 -3.24 -3.27
N LYS A 108 3.09 -2.05 -3.40
CA LYS A 108 3.25 -0.95 -2.46
C LYS A 108 1.91 -0.31 -2.14
N LEU A 109 1.62 -0.21 -0.84
CA LEU A 109 0.42 0.42 -0.33
C LEU A 109 0.78 1.49 0.69
N ASP A 110 0.41 2.74 0.41
CA ASP A 110 0.49 3.86 1.34
C ASP A 110 -0.91 4.37 1.62
N ILE A 111 -1.26 4.45 2.90
CA ILE A 111 -2.55 4.95 3.37
C ILE A 111 -2.26 5.92 4.50
N SER A 112 -2.77 7.14 4.35
CA SER A 112 -2.61 8.15 5.37
C SER A 112 -3.90 8.94 5.61
N TRP A 113 -4.23 9.16 6.89
CA TRP A 113 -5.37 9.96 7.36
C TRP A 113 -6.77 9.45 6.97
N GLY A 114 -7.77 9.82 7.79
CA GLY A 114 -9.20 9.55 7.54
C GLY A 114 -9.65 8.16 7.95
N VAL A 115 -8.76 7.17 7.97
CA VAL A 115 -9.09 5.79 8.33
C VAL A 115 -9.15 5.63 9.85
N SER A 116 -10.15 4.89 10.34
CA SER A 116 -10.30 4.60 11.78
C SER A 116 -10.76 3.18 12.06
N ASN A 117 -10.36 2.61 13.20
CA ASN A 117 -10.82 1.32 13.70
C ASN A 117 -10.56 0.13 12.74
N ILE A 118 -9.43 0.13 12.04
CA ILE A 118 -9.06 -0.94 11.12
C ILE A 118 -8.18 -2.01 11.78
N ASN A 119 -8.24 -3.22 11.22
CA ASN A 119 -7.25 -4.26 11.43
C ASN A 119 -6.45 -4.50 10.14
N LEU A 120 -5.42 -5.35 10.20
CA LEU A 120 -4.56 -5.67 9.05
C LEU A 120 -4.93 -6.97 8.34
N ASP A 121 -6.14 -7.50 8.54
CA ASP A 121 -6.54 -8.77 7.92
C ASP A 121 -6.60 -8.68 6.39
N PHE A 122 -6.94 -7.52 5.83
CA PHE A 122 -6.99 -7.31 4.39
C PHE A 122 -5.63 -7.51 3.70
N VAL A 123 -4.53 -7.31 4.43
CA VAL A 123 -3.17 -7.47 3.93
C VAL A 123 -2.81 -8.93 3.69
N LYS A 124 -3.48 -9.88 4.36
CA LYS A 124 -3.20 -11.32 4.28
C LYS A 124 -3.33 -11.88 2.87
N SER A 125 -4.16 -11.27 2.02
CA SER A 125 -4.34 -11.68 0.62
C SER A 125 -3.35 -11.03 -0.36
N MET A 126 -2.55 -10.06 0.10
CA MET A 126 -1.65 -9.27 -0.75
C MET A 126 -0.27 -9.95 -0.88
N ILE A 127 -0.24 -11.08 -1.58
CA ILE A 127 0.93 -11.98 -1.66
C ILE A 127 2.18 -11.33 -2.31
N TYR A 128 2.02 -10.28 -3.11
CA TYR A 128 3.12 -9.53 -3.72
C TYR A 128 3.48 -8.24 -2.98
N LEU A 129 2.80 -7.91 -1.87
CA LEU A 129 3.04 -6.67 -1.11
C LEU A 129 4.45 -6.68 -0.52
N LYS A 130 5.26 -5.69 -0.92
CA LYS A 130 6.64 -5.44 -0.46
C LYS A 130 6.73 -4.27 0.51
N ALA A 131 5.85 -3.29 0.41
CA ALA A 131 5.84 -2.14 1.31
C ALA A 131 4.41 -1.79 1.74
N LEU A 132 4.22 -1.66 3.06
CA LEU A 132 2.98 -1.16 3.66
C LEU A 132 3.30 0.05 4.53
N ARG A 133 2.62 1.17 4.26
CA ARG A 133 2.70 2.40 5.03
C ARG A 133 1.32 2.82 5.48
N LEU A 134 1.19 2.97 6.79
CA LEU A 134 -0.03 3.38 7.46
C LEU A 134 0.33 4.56 8.35
N ASN A 135 -0.17 5.75 8.02
CA ASN A 135 0.14 6.95 8.80
C ASN A 135 -1.15 7.64 9.27
N HIS A 136 -1.15 8.16 10.50
CA HIS A 136 -2.29 8.94 11.01
C HIS A 136 -3.61 8.17 10.94
N ILE A 137 -3.59 6.88 11.29
CA ILE A 137 -4.79 6.04 11.36
C ILE A 137 -5.25 5.97 12.81
N GLU A 138 -6.50 6.35 13.07
CA GLU A 138 -7.05 6.33 14.41
C GLU A 138 -7.44 4.90 14.83
N ASN A 139 -7.07 4.46 16.03
CA ASN A 139 -7.48 3.18 16.61
C ASN A 139 -7.17 1.95 15.74
N ILE A 140 -5.95 1.83 15.24
CA ILE A 140 -5.53 0.60 14.55
C ILE A 140 -5.34 -0.55 15.56
N ASN A 141 -5.97 -1.69 15.30
CA ASN A 141 -5.81 -2.90 16.12
C ASN A 141 -4.60 -3.72 15.63
N LEU A 142 -3.60 -3.89 16.51
CA LEU A 142 -2.37 -4.63 16.27
C LEU A 142 -2.18 -5.83 17.22
N GLU A 143 -3.26 -6.39 17.77
CA GLU A 143 -3.18 -7.50 18.74
C GLU A 143 -2.69 -8.81 18.11
N ASP A 144 -3.14 -9.16 16.91
CA ASP A 144 -2.73 -10.39 16.20
C ASP A 144 -2.55 -10.11 14.71
N ILE A 145 -1.29 -9.91 14.30
CA ILE A 145 -0.93 -9.60 12.92
C ILE A 145 -0.16 -10.79 12.31
N ASP A 146 -0.62 -11.23 11.15
CA ASP A 146 0.05 -12.26 10.37
C ASP A 146 0.28 -11.78 8.93
N LEU A 147 1.55 -11.47 8.63
CA LEU A 147 2.04 -11.07 7.31
C LEU A 147 2.90 -12.18 6.67
N SER A 148 2.87 -13.40 7.18
CA SER A 148 3.72 -14.52 6.72
C SER A 148 3.54 -14.86 5.24
N ASN A 149 2.33 -14.68 4.70
CA ASN A 149 1.99 -14.96 3.30
C ASN A 149 2.33 -13.82 2.33
N THR A 150 2.84 -12.69 2.82
CA THR A 150 3.20 -11.53 1.99
C THR A 150 4.65 -11.61 1.52
N LYS A 151 5.14 -10.59 0.80
CA LYS A 151 6.57 -10.37 0.49
C LYS A 151 7.09 -9.09 1.15
N ILE A 152 6.50 -8.71 2.29
CA ILE A 152 6.77 -7.42 2.91
C ILE A 152 8.25 -7.30 3.28
N GLU A 153 8.87 -6.20 2.89
CA GLU A 153 10.25 -5.84 3.19
C GLU A 153 10.29 -4.61 4.13
N TYR A 154 9.27 -3.76 4.04
CA TYR A 154 9.13 -2.54 4.82
C TYR A 154 7.70 -2.38 5.35
N LEU A 155 7.56 -2.29 6.66
CA LEU A 155 6.30 -1.97 7.34
C LEU A 155 6.45 -0.65 8.09
N GLN A 156 5.53 0.28 7.87
CA GLN A 156 5.43 1.51 8.63
C GLN A 156 4.01 1.68 9.18
N ILE A 157 3.92 1.91 10.49
CA ILE A 157 2.70 2.28 11.19
C ILE A 157 3.06 3.46 12.07
N SER A 158 2.82 4.69 11.62
CA SER A 158 3.32 5.91 12.29
C SER A 158 2.21 6.89 12.62
N ASP A 159 2.33 7.54 13.78
CA ASP A 159 1.30 8.45 14.31
C ASP A 159 -0.11 7.85 14.33
N CYS A 160 -0.24 6.57 14.71
CA CYS A 160 -1.53 5.85 14.74
C CYS A 160 -2.07 5.65 16.17
N ASN A 161 -1.48 6.33 17.16
CA ASN A 161 -1.83 6.23 18.58
C ASN A 161 -1.85 4.77 19.11
N ILE A 162 -0.93 3.93 18.65
CA ILE A 162 -0.80 2.54 19.13
C ILE A 162 -0.10 2.51 20.48
N SER A 163 -0.69 1.82 21.45
CA SER A 163 -0.15 1.68 22.81
C SER A 163 0.61 0.37 23.04
N SER A 164 0.26 -0.68 22.30
CA SER A 164 0.91 -1.99 22.37
C SER A 164 0.88 -2.70 21.02
N ILE A 165 1.80 -3.65 20.87
CA ILE A 165 1.83 -4.60 19.76
C ILE A 165 1.74 -5.99 20.37
N GLY A 166 0.77 -6.78 19.91
CA GLY A 166 0.58 -8.16 20.37
C GLY A 166 1.45 -9.14 19.60
N ASN A 167 0.86 -10.25 19.14
CA ASN A 167 1.57 -11.24 18.36
C ASN A 167 1.78 -10.74 16.93
N PHE A 168 3.04 -10.66 16.52
CA PHE A 168 3.40 -10.25 15.18
C PHE A 168 4.15 -11.39 14.47
N THR A 169 3.51 -11.96 13.46
CA THR A 169 4.12 -12.93 12.55
C THR A 169 4.43 -12.24 11.23
N PHE A 170 5.66 -12.34 10.76
CA PHE A 170 6.09 -11.79 9.48
C PHE A 170 6.96 -12.81 8.73
N ASN A 171 7.11 -12.58 7.42
CA ASN A 171 7.90 -13.42 6.55
C ASN A 171 9.42 -13.16 6.72
N ASP A 172 10.24 -13.93 6.01
CA ASP A 172 11.70 -13.79 6.04
C ASP A 172 12.23 -12.61 5.19
N SER A 173 11.38 -11.97 4.40
CA SER A 173 11.79 -10.82 3.58
C SER A 173 11.77 -9.49 4.35
N LEU A 174 11.14 -9.44 5.52
CA LEU A 174 11.01 -8.22 6.31
C LEU A 174 12.39 -7.72 6.75
N LYS A 175 12.69 -6.46 6.45
CA LYS A 175 13.98 -5.81 6.80
C LYS A 175 13.80 -4.65 7.77
N TYR A 176 12.67 -3.95 7.68
CA TYR A 176 12.43 -2.73 8.44
C TYR A 176 11.01 -2.70 9.00
N ILE A 177 10.89 -2.33 10.27
CA ILE A 177 9.61 -1.95 10.89
C ILE A 177 9.74 -0.55 11.47
N HIS A 178 8.79 0.31 11.15
CA HIS A 178 8.78 1.71 11.54
C HIS A 178 7.52 2.06 12.34
N PHE A 179 7.72 2.35 13.63
CA PHE A 179 6.69 2.79 14.59
C PHE A 179 6.93 4.22 15.09
N GLY A 180 7.39 5.11 14.21
CA GLY A 180 7.65 6.51 14.56
C GLY A 180 6.38 7.25 14.98
N TYR A 181 6.51 8.25 15.83
CA TYR A 181 5.43 9.12 16.27
C TYR A 181 4.27 8.42 17.01
N ASN A 182 4.45 7.18 17.46
CA ASN A 182 3.51 6.51 18.34
C ASN A 182 3.93 6.69 19.79
N LYS A 183 3.16 7.49 20.53
CA LYS A 183 3.47 7.84 21.90
C LYS A 183 3.36 6.63 22.82
N ASP A 184 4.38 6.41 23.64
CA ASP A 184 4.40 5.42 24.73
C ASP A 184 4.15 3.97 24.28
N ILE A 185 4.53 3.61 23.05
CA ILE A 185 4.40 2.24 22.54
C ILE A 185 5.22 1.25 23.38
N SER A 186 4.58 0.17 23.80
CA SER A 186 5.21 -0.94 24.50
C SER A 186 5.46 -2.13 23.57
N PHE A 187 6.65 -2.72 23.67
CA PHE A 187 7.06 -3.88 22.88
C PHE A 187 7.25 -5.08 23.81
N THR A 188 6.67 -6.23 23.44
CA THR A 188 6.85 -7.48 24.19
C THR A 188 8.27 -8.03 23.99
N SER A 189 8.75 -8.81 24.97
CA SER A 189 10.06 -9.49 24.86
C SER A 189 10.10 -10.48 23.70
N GLN A 190 8.97 -11.13 23.40
CA GLN A 190 8.82 -12.03 22.25
C GLN A 190 9.01 -11.27 20.93
N PHE A 191 8.37 -10.10 20.78
CA PHE A 191 8.52 -9.27 19.59
C PHE A 191 9.99 -8.83 19.41
N ILE A 192 10.64 -8.34 20.47
CA ILE A 192 12.05 -7.91 20.42
C ILE A 192 12.97 -9.08 20.04
N SER A 193 12.76 -10.26 20.63
CA SER A 193 13.53 -11.48 20.31
C SER A 193 13.40 -11.84 18.84
N GLU A 194 12.18 -11.79 18.28
CA GLU A 194 11.93 -12.11 16.87
C GLU A 194 12.63 -11.13 15.92
N LEU A 195 12.62 -9.83 16.23
CA LEU A 195 13.35 -8.84 15.44
C LEU A 195 14.85 -9.10 15.44
N ASN A 196 15.43 -9.38 16.61
CA ASN A 196 16.87 -9.64 16.72
C ASN A 196 17.26 -10.93 15.97
N ASN A 197 16.50 -12.02 16.17
CA ASN A 197 16.77 -13.32 15.53
C ASN A 197 16.78 -13.22 13.99
N ARG A 198 15.97 -12.32 13.44
CA ARG A 198 15.85 -12.12 11.98
C ARG A 198 16.68 -10.94 11.47
N GLY A 199 17.38 -10.22 12.34
CA GLY A 199 18.15 -9.03 11.95
C GLY A 199 17.29 -7.88 11.42
N VAL A 200 16.02 -7.79 11.83
CA VAL A 200 15.10 -6.71 11.42
C VAL A 200 15.48 -5.42 12.13
N THR A 201 15.52 -4.32 11.38
CA THR A 201 15.78 -2.99 11.95
C THR A 201 14.48 -2.35 12.44
N LEU A 202 14.44 -1.98 13.71
CA LEU A 202 13.36 -1.19 14.30
C LEU A 202 13.64 0.31 14.14
N ILE A 203 12.65 1.04 13.64
CA ILE A 203 12.67 2.51 13.53
C ILE A 203 11.60 3.06 14.46
N SER A 204 11.96 3.84 15.49
CA SER A 204 11.00 4.40 16.46
C SER A 204 11.58 5.61 17.21
N ASP A 205 10.73 6.32 17.96
CA ASP A 205 11.10 7.55 18.67
C ASP A 205 12.06 7.29 19.83
N LYS A 206 11.97 6.11 20.43
CA LYS A 206 12.81 5.67 21.54
C LYS A 206 13.27 4.24 21.32
N LYS A 207 14.55 3.98 21.59
CA LYS A 207 15.13 2.63 21.55
C LYS A 207 14.53 1.76 22.67
N PRO A 208 13.82 0.66 22.37
CA PRO A 208 13.44 -0.32 23.38
C PRO A 208 14.66 -1.03 23.96
N GLU A 209 14.57 -1.47 25.21
CA GLU A 209 15.62 -2.27 25.83
C GLU A 209 15.79 -3.61 25.07
N GLY A 210 17.04 -4.05 24.88
CA GLY A 210 17.34 -5.32 24.22
C GLY A 210 17.30 -5.33 22.68
N ILE A 211 16.86 -4.26 22.01
CA ILE A 211 16.91 -4.22 20.53
C ILE A 211 18.34 -4.02 20.03
N GLU A 212 18.75 -4.82 19.04
CA GLU A 212 20.09 -4.77 18.45
C GLU A 212 20.17 -3.77 17.30
N ASN A 213 19.27 -3.90 16.31
CA ASN A 213 19.24 -3.06 15.10
C ASN A 213 18.18 -1.96 15.25
N PHE A 214 18.62 -0.73 15.47
CA PHE A 214 17.72 0.39 15.76
C PHE A 214 18.12 1.68 15.05
N ILE A 215 17.11 2.39 14.53
CA ILE A 215 17.23 3.75 14.02
C ILE A 215 16.25 4.63 14.80
N GLN A 216 16.77 5.71 15.39
CA GLN A 216 15.90 6.67 16.06
C GLN A 216 15.25 7.61 15.05
N THR A 217 13.94 7.80 15.15
CA THR A 217 13.25 8.91 14.48
C THR A 217 13.57 10.21 15.22
N TYR A 218 14.02 11.22 14.48
CA TYR A 218 14.16 12.57 15.03
C TYR A 218 12.89 13.37 14.72
N SER A 219 12.45 14.17 15.68
CA SER A 219 11.29 15.07 15.60
C SER A 219 11.38 16.09 14.45
N SER A 220 12.55 16.23 13.82
CA SER A 220 12.73 16.88 12.52
C SER A 220 12.62 15.85 11.38
N GLY A 221 11.41 15.33 11.14
CA GLY A 221 11.01 14.65 9.91
C GLY A 221 12.07 13.81 9.20
N VAL A 222 12.60 12.77 9.87
CA VAL A 222 13.36 11.74 9.13
C VAL A 222 12.36 10.97 8.29
N ILE A 223 12.14 11.48 7.09
CA ILE A 223 11.68 10.66 5.99
C ILE A 223 12.84 9.72 5.71
N VAL A 224 12.66 8.43 5.99
CA VAL A 224 13.60 7.39 5.56
C VAL A 224 13.46 7.30 4.02
N TYR A 225 14.06 8.27 3.33
CA TYR A 225 14.31 8.22 1.91
C TYR A 225 15.53 7.33 1.71
N GLY A 226 15.30 6.09 1.27
CA GLY A 226 16.42 5.20 0.99
C GLY A 226 16.00 3.84 0.44
N LYS A 227 16.25 3.67 -0.86
CA LYS A 227 16.44 2.41 -1.61
C LYS A 227 15.23 1.64 -2.17
N TYR A 228 13.98 1.93 -1.79
CA TYR A 228 12.78 1.27 -2.37
C TYR A 228 12.02 2.08 -3.42
N GLY A 229 12.68 3.06 -4.06
CA GLY A 229 12.14 3.80 -5.20
C GLY A 229 11.04 4.78 -4.80
N MET A 230 11.45 6.03 -4.59
CA MET A 230 10.62 7.21 -4.82
C MET A 230 11.51 8.15 -5.64
N SER A 231 11.21 8.31 -6.92
CA SER A 231 11.72 9.42 -7.72
C SER A 231 10.84 10.64 -7.47
N GLU A 232 11.48 11.79 -7.57
CA GLU A 232 11.09 13.12 -7.12
C GLU A 232 9.89 13.73 -7.87
N MET A 233 9.12 14.54 -7.13
CA MET A 233 8.41 15.80 -7.47
C MET A 233 6.96 15.86 -7.00
#